data_AF-A0A3T1DB63-F1
#
_entry.id   AF-A0A3T1DB63-F1
#
_cell.length_a   1.000
_cell.length_b   1.000
_cell.length_c   1.000
_cell.angle_alpha   90.00
_cell.angle_beta   90.00
_cell.angle_gamma   90.00
#
_symmetry.space_group_name_H-M   'P 1'
#
loop_
_entity.id
_entity.type
_entity.pdbx_description
1 polymer ?
#
loop_
_entity_poly.entity_id
_entity_poly.type
_entity_poly.pdbx_seq_one_letter_code
_entity_poly.pdbx_strand_id
1 'polypeptide(L)'
;MSNKQIGVVIEHGPQSWSILQQHEGVASIELSGSWATNEETLTGAQVYSRVVREDSSETVVGWTIAVMEDNQAWKVRLERVPAGGLYRIETCLQINGNQELEWALRGDMIHHVGVGDLWVIAGQSNAAGYGKGPVNDAPEMGIHLLRNSGKWDLATHPFNESTQTIHIENRETANPGHSPFLAFARILKRETGYPVGLIQTALGGSPLKAWNPEEEGTLYRNMLSIVQSAGGSVRGVVWYQGCSDANPDESVTYAKRFGTMVSHWRQDLGVADLPFITVQLNRHTGVNPTLEENKSWGTVREAQRAVAKEIPHVTVVPAIDCPLSDEIHNSPAGNLLIGERMARAALATIYGRNVHYQAPEISRAQVIVKAEGELTVELEFNNVGGYLVSIGPNEQVFTIEDEDGFVEPLHWRISGRNTIQLTLGRAIKGQAYVHGGYERDPAKHYPLDSLTYLPLLSFYKVSIE
;
A
#
# COMPACT_ATOMS: atom_id res chain seq x y z
N MET A 1 32.77 -35.36 16.98
CA MET A 1 31.92 -34.92 18.10
C MET A 1 30.72 -34.23 17.48
N SER A 2 29.49 -34.71 17.70
CA SER A 2 28.32 -33.97 17.25
C SER A 2 28.26 -32.65 18.04
N ASN A 3 28.29 -31.50 17.37
CA ASN A 3 28.00 -30.20 17.98
C ASN A 3 26.53 -30.20 18.41
N LYS A 4 26.23 -30.76 19.59
CA LYS A 4 24.88 -30.68 20.16
C LYS A 4 24.73 -29.28 20.73
N GLN A 5 23.79 -28.50 20.22
CA GLN A 5 23.48 -27.17 20.72
C GLN A 5 22.98 -27.30 22.17
N ILE A 6 23.59 -26.58 23.10
CA ILE A 6 23.32 -26.64 24.54
C ILE A 6 22.56 -25.39 24.94
N GLY A 7 21.59 -25.52 25.84
CA GLY A 7 20.71 -24.44 26.27
C GLY A 7 19.36 -24.46 25.57
N VAL A 8 18.67 -23.32 25.50
CA VAL A 8 17.32 -23.20 24.91
C VAL A 8 17.38 -22.93 23.41
N VAL A 9 16.86 -23.82 22.58
CA VAL A 9 16.77 -23.65 21.12
C VAL A 9 15.38 -23.16 20.75
N ILE A 10 15.31 -22.10 19.95
CA ILE A 10 14.03 -21.62 19.40
C ILE A 10 13.83 -22.25 18.02
N GLU A 11 12.74 -23.01 17.87
CA GLU A 11 12.38 -23.69 16.62
C GLU A 11 11.18 -23.01 15.94
N HIS A 12 10.30 -22.40 16.73
CA HIS A 12 9.15 -21.64 16.26
C HIS A 12 9.05 -20.30 16.98
N GLY A 13 8.77 -19.24 16.22
CA GLY A 13 8.66 -17.87 16.70
C GLY A 13 8.81 -16.85 15.57
N PRO A 14 8.82 -15.55 15.88
CA PRO A 14 9.15 -14.52 14.91
C PRO A 14 10.57 -14.71 14.35
N GLN A 15 10.76 -14.31 13.09
CA GLN A 15 12.10 -14.19 12.51
C GLN A 15 12.78 -12.91 13.01
N SER A 16 14.11 -12.87 12.97
CA SER A 16 14.81 -11.58 13.09
C SER A 16 14.30 -10.61 12.02
N TRP A 17 14.27 -9.31 12.33
CA TRP A 17 13.70 -8.25 11.48
C TRP A 17 12.17 -8.30 11.29
N SER A 18 11.45 -9.24 11.91
CA SER A 18 10.00 -9.25 11.79
C SER A 18 9.35 -8.03 12.45
N ILE A 19 8.27 -7.56 11.84
CA ILE A 19 7.33 -6.64 12.48
C ILE A 19 6.06 -7.43 12.80
N LEU A 20 5.60 -7.35 14.03
CA LEU A 20 4.36 -7.98 14.48
C LEU A 20 3.25 -6.95 14.47
N GLN A 21 2.10 -7.31 13.88
CA GLN A 21 0.93 -6.43 13.82
C GLN A 21 0.44 -6.12 15.24
N GLN A 22 0.45 -4.85 15.60
CA GLN A 22 -0.10 -4.37 16.86
C GLN A 22 -1.62 -4.21 16.78
N HIS A 23 -2.29 -4.51 17.90
CA HIS A 23 -3.68 -4.17 18.15
C HIS A 23 -3.72 -3.34 19.43
N GLU A 24 -4.26 -2.12 19.35
CA GLU A 24 -4.35 -1.19 20.49
C GLU A 24 -2.99 -0.92 21.18
N GLY A 25 -1.93 -0.84 20.38
CA GLY A 25 -0.58 -0.53 20.85
C GLY A 25 0.17 -1.70 21.47
N VAL A 26 -0.29 -2.95 21.30
CA VAL A 26 0.39 -4.15 21.80
C VAL A 26 0.32 -5.33 20.82
N ALA A 27 1.20 -6.31 20.96
CA ALA A 27 1.10 -7.63 20.32
C ALA A 27 1.53 -8.75 21.28
N SER A 28 1.19 -10.00 20.97
CA SER A 28 1.69 -11.18 21.66
C SER A 28 2.81 -11.85 20.86
N ILE A 29 3.79 -12.43 21.56
CA ILE A 29 4.86 -13.22 20.94
C ILE A 29 4.77 -14.65 21.44
N GLU A 30 4.68 -15.60 20.52
CA GLU A 30 4.72 -17.03 20.83
C GLU A 30 6.06 -17.61 20.41
N LEU A 31 6.66 -18.41 21.28
CA LEU A 31 7.90 -19.13 21.02
C LEU A 31 7.76 -20.56 21.48
N SER A 32 8.39 -21.48 20.75
CA SER A 32 8.57 -22.85 21.21
C SER A 32 9.84 -23.46 20.61
N GLY A 33 10.27 -24.56 21.19
CA GLY A 33 11.38 -25.34 20.66
C GLY A 33 11.85 -26.38 21.66
N SER A 34 13.16 -26.63 21.66
CA SER A 34 13.79 -27.64 22.50
C SER A 34 14.80 -27.03 23.45
N TRP A 35 15.23 -27.79 24.45
CA TRP A 35 16.34 -27.41 25.31
C TRP A 35 17.27 -28.61 25.55
N ALA A 36 18.54 -28.34 25.85
CA ALA A 36 19.51 -29.39 26.15
C ALA A 36 20.55 -28.92 27.17
N THR A 37 21.18 -29.85 27.88
CA THR A 37 22.31 -29.57 28.78
C THR A 37 23.30 -30.72 28.80
N ASN A 38 24.53 -30.42 29.23
CA ASN A 38 25.59 -31.40 29.49
C ASN A 38 25.66 -31.83 30.96
N GLU A 39 24.83 -31.26 31.83
CA GLU A 39 24.79 -31.64 33.25
C GLU A 39 24.26 -33.07 33.41
N GLU A 40 25.04 -33.93 34.06
CA GLU A 40 24.70 -35.34 34.29
C GLU A 40 23.61 -35.52 35.35
N THR A 41 23.51 -34.56 36.29
CA THR A 41 22.46 -34.52 37.31
C THR A 41 21.65 -33.24 37.16
N LEU A 42 20.36 -33.40 36.84
CA LEU A 42 19.47 -32.31 36.51
C LEU A 42 18.30 -32.26 37.50
N THR A 43 18.17 -31.12 38.19
CA THR A 43 16.99 -30.83 39.00
C THR A 43 16.42 -29.47 38.61
N GLY A 44 15.09 -29.37 38.48
CA GLY A 44 14.40 -28.09 38.27
C GLY A 44 14.77 -27.35 36.98
N ALA A 45 14.90 -28.04 35.85
CA ALA A 45 15.08 -27.38 34.56
C ALA A 45 13.85 -26.53 34.20
N GLN A 46 14.09 -25.26 33.89
CA GLN A 46 13.03 -24.32 33.55
C GLN A 46 13.51 -23.33 32.49
N VAL A 47 12.77 -23.24 31.39
CA VAL A 47 13.01 -22.23 30.36
C VAL A 47 12.31 -20.92 30.74
N TYR A 48 13.00 -19.81 30.51
CA TYR A 48 12.47 -18.46 30.63
C TYR A 48 12.68 -17.69 29.33
N SER A 49 11.79 -16.74 29.08
CA SER A 49 11.97 -15.76 28.00
C SER A 49 11.63 -14.34 28.45
N ARG A 50 12.30 -13.35 27.88
CA ARG A 50 12.05 -11.93 28.13
C ARG A 50 12.18 -11.11 26.85
N VAL A 51 11.67 -9.89 26.88
CA VAL A 51 11.82 -8.91 25.79
C VAL A 51 12.57 -7.70 26.34
N VAL A 52 13.62 -7.28 25.64
CA VAL A 52 14.39 -6.08 25.97
C VAL A 52 14.49 -5.15 24.77
N ARG A 53 14.67 -3.85 25.01
CA ARG A 53 15.02 -2.90 23.95
C ARG A 53 16.46 -3.13 23.48
N GLU A 54 16.71 -3.11 22.18
CA GLU A 54 18.07 -3.31 21.66
C GLU A 54 18.98 -2.10 21.88
N ASP A 55 18.41 -0.90 21.89
CA ASP A 55 19.14 0.37 22.03
C ASP A 55 19.69 0.63 23.44
N SER A 56 19.06 0.04 24.45
CA SER A 56 19.28 0.38 25.86
C SER A 56 19.38 -0.83 26.78
N SER A 57 19.01 -2.03 26.31
CA SER A 57 18.84 -3.24 27.12
C SER A 57 17.80 -3.11 28.24
N GLU A 58 16.95 -2.08 28.19
CA GLU A 58 15.83 -1.92 29.11
C GLU A 58 14.85 -3.10 28.96
N THR A 59 14.42 -3.68 30.09
CA THR A 59 13.45 -4.77 30.10
C THR A 59 12.05 -4.24 29.77
N VAL A 60 11.45 -4.78 28.72
CA VAL A 60 10.09 -4.45 28.25
C VAL A 60 9.09 -5.45 28.81
N VAL A 61 9.41 -6.74 28.69
CA VAL A 61 8.69 -7.84 29.34
C VAL A 61 9.72 -8.60 30.15
N GLY A 62 9.47 -8.76 31.45
CA GLY A 62 10.36 -9.49 32.35
C GLY A 62 10.44 -10.98 32.03
N TRP A 63 11.34 -11.69 32.72
CA TRP A 63 11.46 -13.14 32.61
C TRP A 63 10.13 -13.83 32.85
N THR A 64 9.62 -14.47 31.82
CA THR A 64 8.36 -15.21 31.79
C THR A 64 8.66 -16.69 31.73
N ILE A 65 8.03 -17.46 32.62
CA ILE A 65 8.19 -18.91 32.73
C ILE A 65 7.55 -19.56 31.50
N ALA A 66 8.31 -20.42 30.80
CA ALA A 66 7.79 -21.27 29.74
C ALA A 66 7.09 -22.51 30.31
N VAL A 67 6.11 -23.02 29.59
CA VAL A 67 5.55 -24.35 29.82
C VAL A 67 6.56 -25.38 29.32
N MET A 68 7.02 -26.23 30.23
CA MET A 68 7.92 -27.35 29.93
C MET A 68 7.10 -28.56 29.47
N GLU A 69 7.52 -29.20 28.38
CA GLU A 69 6.83 -30.33 27.77
C GLU A 69 7.74 -31.58 27.72
N ASP A 70 7.16 -32.72 27.35
CA ASP A 70 7.90 -33.97 27.16
C ASP A 70 9.01 -33.82 26.12
N ASN A 71 9.98 -34.76 26.13
CA ASN A 71 11.10 -34.79 25.17
C ASN A 71 11.95 -33.51 25.12
N GLN A 72 12.08 -32.81 26.26
CA GLN A 72 12.85 -31.57 26.37
C GLN A 72 12.30 -30.45 25.46
N ALA A 73 10.99 -30.44 25.23
CA ALA A 73 10.31 -29.35 24.53
C ALA A 73 9.85 -28.26 25.51
N TRP A 74 9.60 -27.07 24.97
CA TRP A 74 9.07 -25.93 25.73
C TRP A 74 8.24 -25.01 24.83
N LYS A 75 7.33 -24.26 25.44
CA LYS A 75 6.61 -23.16 24.80
C LYS A 75 6.32 -22.00 25.74
N VAL A 76 6.28 -20.78 25.23
CA VAL A 76 5.93 -19.58 26.00
C VAL A 76 5.14 -18.61 25.13
N ARG A 77 4.25 -17.86 25.77
CA ARG A 77 3.53 -16.74 25.16
C ARG A 77 3.79 -15.49 25.99
N LEU A 78 4.45 -14.51 25.38
CA LEU A 78 4.74 -13.20 25.95
C LEU A 78 3.60 -12.27 25.57
N GLU A 79 2.72 -12.01 26.53
CA GLU A 79 1.53 -11.20 26.32
C GLU A 79 1.82 -9.71 26.37
N ARG A 80 1.05 -8.94 25.59
CA ARG A 80 1.00 -7.47 25.64
C ARG A 80 2.37 -6.78 25.50
N VAL A 81 3.22 -7.26 24.61
CA VAL A 81 4.45 -6.56 24.22
C VAL A 81 4.07 -5.23 23.57
N PRO A 82 4.50 -4.08 24.10
CA PRO A 82 4.09 -2.77 23.61
C PRO A 82 4.62 -2.47 22.20
N ALA A 83 3.84 -1.73 21.43
CA ALA A 83 4.24 -1.19 20.14
C ALA A 83 5.51 -0.34 20.28
N GLY A 84 6.44 -0.53 19.34
CA GLY A 84 7.79 0.00 19.41
C GLY A 84 8.83 -1.06 19.09
N GLY A 85 10.04 -0.80 19.56
CA GLY A 85 11.23 -1.58 19.24
C GLY A 85 12.31 -0.68 18.60
N LEU A 86 13.39 -1.26 18.09
CA LEU A 86 13.56 -2.71 17.95
C LEU A 86 13.86 -3.43 19.26
N TYR A 87 13.29 -4.62 19.38
CA TYR A 87 13.40 -5.50 20.53
C TYR A 87 14.30 -6.69 20.23
N ARG A 88 14.96 -7.15 21.29
CA ARG A 88 15.61 -8.46 21.35
C ARG A 88 14.80 -9.35 22.27
N ILE A 89 14.47 -10.54 21.76
CA ILE A 89 13.86 -11.61 22.54
C ILE A 89 15.00 -12.48 23.05
N GLU A 90 15.03 -12.70 24.36
CA GLU A 90 16.05 -13.51 25.01
C GLU A 90 15.42 -14.75 25.62
N THR A 91 16.13 -15.87 25.58
CA THR A 91 15.76 -17.09 26.29
C THR A 91 16.93 -17.57 27.16
N CYS A 92 16.62 -18.26 28.24
CA CYS A 92 17.62 -18.94 29.07
C CYS A 92 17.05 -20.20 29.73
N LEU A 93 17.94 -21.10 30.14
CA LEU A 93 17.60 -22.32 30.86
C LEU A 93 18.16 -22.24 32.27
N GLN A 94 17.28 -22.16 33.26
CA GLN A 94 17.62 -22.36 34.66
C GLN A 94 17.74 -23.86 34.93
N ILE A 95 18.80 -24.24 35.64
CA ILE A 95 19.02 -25.61 36.12
C ILE A 95 19.51 -25.55 37.58
N ASN A 96 19.23 -26.59 38.35
CA ASN A 96 19.71 -26.79 39.72
C ASN A 96 19.34 -25.64 40.68
N GLY A 97 18.24 -24.92 40.41
CA GLY A 97 17.69 -23.89 41.29
C GLY A 97 18.52 -22.61 41.41
N ASN A 98 19.45 -22.32 40.48
CA ASN A 98 20.18 -21.04 40.46
C ASN A 98 19.21 -19.86 40.31
N GLN A 99 19.14 -18.97 41.30
CA GLN A 99 18.20 -17.84 41.30
C GLN A 99 18.62 -16.69 40.37
N GLU A 100 19.89 -16.61 39.96
CA GLU A 100 20.41 -15.54 39.12
C GLU A 100 20.19 -15.87 37.63
N LEU A 101 19.01 -15.50 37.10
CA LEU A 101 18.63 -15.80 35.70
C LEU A 101 19.56 -15.15 34.67
N GLU A 102 20.23 -14.04 35.02
CA GLU A 102 21.23 -13.38 34.19
C GLU A 102 22.44 -14.27 33.89
N TRP A 103 22.71 -15.25 34.76
CA TRP A 103 23.81 -16.21 34.66
C TRP A 103 23.31 -17.64 34.40
N ALA A 104 22.04 -17.80 34.05
CA ALA A 104 21.48 -19.08 33.63
C ALA A 104 22.12 -19.58 32.33
N LEU A 105 21.93 -20.87 32.02
CA LEU A 105 22.47 -21.45 30.80
C LEU A 105 21.84 -20.75 29.58
N ARG A 106 22.67 -20.48 28.57
CA ARG A 106 22.31 -19.70 27.38
C ARG A 106 21.04 -20.20 26.68
N GLY A 107 20.33 -19.30 26.03
CA GLY A 107 19.31 -19.63 25.05
C GLY A 107 19.53 -18.87 23.75
N ASP A 108 18.82 -19.28 22.71
CA ASP A 108 18.80 -18.56 21.44
C ASP A 108 18.11 -17.19 21.64
N MET A 109 18.48 -16.23 20.81
CA MET A 109 17.93 -14.87 20.82
C MET A 109 17.41 -14.52 19.43
N ILE A 110 16.36 -13.70 19.38
CA ILE A 110 15.83 -13.15 18.12
C ILE A 110 16.01 -11.64 18.18
N HIS A 111 16.57 -11.07 17.11
CA HIS A 111 16.98 -9.67 17.04
C HIS A 111 16.08 -8.85 16.13
N HIS A 112 16.10 -7.53 16.31
CA HIS A 112 15.47 -6.58 15.41
C HIS A 112 13.95 -6.76 15.25
N VAL A 113 13.26 -7.26 16.28
CA VAL A 113 11.81 -7.46 16.25
C VAL A 113 11.11 -6.15 16.56
N GLY A 114 10.14 -5.74 15.74
CA GLY A 114 9.27 -4.60 16.04
C GLY A 114 7.84 -5.04 16.32
N VAL A 115 7.13 -4.27 17.14
CA VAL A 115 5.67 -4.37 17.27
C VAL A 115 5.09 -3.09 16.67
N GLY A 116 4.37 -3.20 15.57
CA GLY A 116 4.01 -2.06 14.74
C GLY A 116 2.94 -2.39 13.71
N ASP A 117 2.93 -1.70 12.58
CA ASP A 117 1.88 -1.85 11.57
C ASP A 117 2.37 -2.59 10.32
N LEU A 118 1.66 -3.65 9.95
CA LEU A 118 1.90 -4.46 8.75
C LEU A 118 1.04 -3.98 7.59
N TRP A 119 1.66 -3.80 6.43
CA TRP A 119 0.99 -3.33 5.22
C TRP A 119 1.26 -4.27 4.05
N VAL A 120 0.19 -4.72 3.40
CA VAL A 120 0.29 -5.54 2.18
C VAL A 120 0.50 -4.63 0.99
N ILE A 121 1.56 -4.89 0.23
CA ILE A 121 1.80 -4.30 -1.08
C ILE A 121 1.21 -5.22 -2.13
N ALA A 122 0.21 -4.71 -2.87
CA ALA A 122 -0.49 -5.48 -3.88
C ALA A 122 -0.75 -4.68 -5.17
N GLY A 123 -0.97 -5.40 -6.26
CA GLY A 123 -1.19 -4.85 -7.59
C GLY A 123 -0.10 -5.26 -8.57
N GLN A 124 0.22 -4.38 -9.53
CA GLN A 124 1.06 -4.72 -10.68
C GLN A 124 2.46 -4.08 -10.65
N SER A 125 3.09 -3.89 -11.81
CA SER A 125 4.47 -3.38 -11.94
C SER A 125 4.74 -2.07 -11.21
N ASN A 126 3.80 -1.12 -11.21
CA ASN A 126 3.94 0.13 -10.46
C ASN A 126 3.90 -0.07 -8.93
N ALA A 127 3.25 -1.12 -8.42
CA ALA A 127 3.37 -1.54 -7.02
C ALA A 127 4.66 -2.36 -6.78
N ALA A 128 4.95 -3.35 -7.61
CA ALA A 128 6.17 -4.16 -7.49
C ALA A 128 7.45 -3.30 -7.49
N GLY A 129 7.39 -2.17 -8.18
CA GLY A 129 8.44 -1.17 -8.26
C GLY A 129 9.22 -1.36 -9.54
N TYR A 130 8.90 -0.57 -10.56
CA TYR A 130 9.60 -0.58 -11.85
C TYR A 130 10.33 0.74 -12.14
N GLY A 131 10.37 1.67 -11.18
CA GLY A 131 11.03 2.95 -11.35
C GLY A 131 12.54 2.79 -11.58
N LYS A 132 13.03 3.37 -12.67
CA LYS A 132 14.44 3.36 -13.08
C LYS A 132 15.04 4.75 -12.98
N GLY A 133 16.25 4.82 -12.46
CA GLY A 133 17.02 6.06 -12.30
C GLY A 133 17.49 6.28 -10.86
N PRO A 134 18.43 7.21 -10.65
CA PRO A 134 18.94 7.53 -9.32
C PRO A 134 17.92 8.35 -8.51
N VAL A 135 17.83 8.08 -7.21
CA VAL A 135 17.10 8.88 -6.23
C VAL A 135 17.71 8.65 -4.85
N ASN A 136 17.53 9.59 -3.93
CA ASN A 136 17.88 9.41 -2.53
C ASN A 136 16.67 8.89 -1.75
N ASP A 137 16.61 7.59 -1.52
CA ASP A 137 15.59 6.93 -0.70
C ASP A 137 16.23 5.82 0.15
N ALA A 138 17.03 6.23 1.14
CA ALA A 138 17.86 5.30 1.92
C ALA A 138 17.03 4.39 2.86
N PRO A 139 17.47 3.14 3.11
CA PRO A 139 16.88 2.26 4.12
C PRO A 139 16.88 2.88 5.52
N GLU A 140 15.91 2.51 6.36
CA GLU A 140 15.73 3.08 7.70
C GLU A 140 15.31 2.01 8.73
N MET A 141 16.01 1.97 9.88
CA MET A 141 15.70 1.05 10.97
C MET A 141 14.26 1.19 11.45
N GLY A 142 13.57 0.08 11.68
CA GLY A 142 12.15 0.03 12.01
C GLY A 142 11.22 0.09 10.78
N ILE A 143 11.76 0.08 9.56
CA ILE A 143 11.02 -0.17 8.33
C ILE A 143 11.56 -1.46 7.70
N HIS A 144 10.80 -2.54 7.81
CA HIS A 144 11.26 -3.86 7.39
C HIS A 144 10.37 -4.42 6.28
N LEU A 145 10.93 -5.32 5.49
CA LEU A 145 10.29 -5.92 4.32
C LEU A 145 10.30 -7.45 4.48
N LEU A 146 9.12 -8.06 4.38
CA LEU A 146 9.02 -9.49 4.12
C LEU A 146 9.19 -9.70 2.62
N ARG A 147 10.32 -10.29 2.24
CA ARG A 147 10.68 -10.56 0.84
C ARG A 147 9.99 -11.83 0.34
N ASN A 148 9.93 -11.99 -0.98
CA ASN A 148 9.42 -13.22 -1.61
C ASN A 148 10.25 -14.48 -1.30
N SER A 149 11.43 -14.34 -0.70
CA SER A 149 12.21 -15.46 -0.15
C SER A 149 11.67 -16.00 1.18
N GLY A 150 10.59 -15.41 1.72
CA GLY A 150 10.01 -15.75 3.02
C GLY A 150 10.80 -15.19 4.21
N LYS A 151 11.81 -14.35 3.95
CA LYS A 151 12.68 -13.77 4.97
C LYS A 151 12.37 -12.30 5.19
N TRP A 152 12.38 -11.91 6.45
CA TRP A 152 12.35 -10.50 6.87
C TRP A 152 13.75 -9.88 6.75
N ASP A 153 13.78 -8.61 6.32
CA ASP A 153 15.00 -7.84 6.12
C ASP A 153 14.73 -6.34 6.31
N LEU A 154 15.78 -5.54 6.44
CA LEU A 154 15.67 -4.08 6.36
C LEU A 154 15.11 -3.69 4.97
N ALA A 155 14.08 -2.85 4.95
CA ALA A 155 13.44 -2.47 3.69
C ALA A 155 14.41 -1.66 2.82
N THR A 156 14.74 -2.20 1.64
CA THR A 156 15.57 -1.54 0.63
C THR A 156 15.07 -1.90 -0.76
N HIS A 157 15.12 -0.97 -1.70
CA HIS A 157 14.83 -1.25 -3.09
C HIS A 157 15.88 -2.18 -3.73
N PRO A 158 15.50 -2.95 -4.76
CA PRO A 158 14.11 -3.14 -5.21
C PRO A 158 13.32 -4.09 -4.30
N PHE A 159 12.03 -3.80 -4.09
CA PHE A 159 11.21 -4.57 -3.14
C PHE A 159 10.80 -5.93 -3.69
N ASN A 160 10.39 -6.04 -4.96
CA ASN A 160 9.95 -7.29 -5.58
C ASN A 160 11.10 -8.12 -6.17
N GLU A 161 12.30 -8.00 -5.64
CA GLU A 161 13.42 -8.82 -6.08
C GLU A 161 13.17 -10.30 -5.77
N SER A 162 13.61 -11.18 -6.66
CA SER A 162 13.21 -12.59 -6.66
C SER A 162 14.32 -13.57 -6.25
N THR A 163 15.38 -13.08 -5.61
CA THR A 163 16.48 -13.91 -5.14
C THR A 163 15.96 -14.91 -4.11
N GLN A 164 16.19 -16.22 -4.37
CA GLN A 164 15.72 -17.31 -3.50
C GLN A 164 14.21 -17.26 -3.21
N THR A 165 13.40 -16.74 -4.14
CA THR A 165 11.95 -16.68 -3.93
C THR A 165 11.38 -18.08 -3.66
N ILE A 166 10.57 -18.17 -2.60
CA ILE A 166 9.72 -19.33 -2.30
C ILE A 166 8.27 -19.10 -2.77
N HIS A 167 7.93 -17.85 -3.10
CA HIS A 167 6.64 -17.40 -3.62
C HIS A 167 6.74 -17.21 -5.13
N ILE A 168 6.64 -18.31 -5.88
CA ILE A 168 6.97 -18.34 -7.31
C ILE A 168 5.97 -17.56 -8.16
N GLU A 169 4.74 -17.45 -7.67
CA GLU A 169 3.63 -16.69 -8.25
C GLU A 169 3.97 -15.20 -8.32
N ASN A 170 4.79 -14.70 -7.40
CA ASN A 170 5.24 -13.30 -7.34
C ASN A 170 6.59 -13.04 -8.01
N ARG A 171 7.16 -14.04 -8.70
CA ARG A 171 8.49 -13.91 -9.31
C ARG A 171 8.45 -12.99 -10.53
N GLU A 172 9.22 -11.91 -10.48
CA GLU A 172 9.37 -10.99 -11.60
C GLU A 172 10.18 -11.61 -12.75
N THR A 173 9.82 -11.24 -13.97
CA THR A 173 10.54 -11.67 -15.19
C THR A 173 11.74 -10.77 -15.51
N ALA A 174 11.77 -9.56 -14.95
CA ALA A 174 12.85 -8.60 -15.08
C ALA A 174 13.23 -8.05 -13.72
N ASN A 175 14.46 -7.53 -13.59
CA ASN A 175 14.88 -6.90 -12.34
C ASN A 175 13.99 -5.69 -12.04
N PRO A 176 13.33 -5.63 -10.87
CA PRO A 176 12.54 -4.48 -10.47
C PRO A 176 13.43 -3.27 -10.17
N GLY A 177 12.82 -2.19 -9.70
CA GLY A 177 13.45 -0.92 -9.38
C GLY A 177 12.80 -0.26 -8.17
N HIS A 178 12.74 1.06 -8.22
CA HIS A 178 12.15 1.88 -7.15
C HIS A 178 10.63 1.68 -7.07
N SER A 179 10.09 1.72 -5.86
CA SER A 179 8.65 1.62 -5.54
C SER A 179 8.23 2.76 -4.59
N PRO A 180 6.93 3.07 -4.46
CA PRO A 180 6.45 4.12 -3.56
C PRO A 180 6.62 3.81 -2.06
N PHE A 181 6.82 2.54 -1.71
CA PHE A 181 6.43 2.05 -0.40
C PHE A 181 7.44 2.29 0.72
N LEU A 182 8.71 2.53 0.40
CA LEU A 182 9.69 2.95 1.40
C LEU A 182 9.40 4.37 1.91
N ALA A 183 9.14 5.32 1.00
CA ALA A 183 8.70 6.67 1.35
C ALA A 183 7.38 6.68 2.14
N PHE A 184 6.42 5.86 1.71
CA PHE A 184 5.16 5.64 2.43
C PHE A 184 5.40 5.23 3.89
N ALA A 185 6.16 4.14 4.09
CA ALA A 185 6.43 3.59 5.41
C ALA A 185 7.23 4.55 6.29
N ARG A 186 8.16 5.31 5.70
CA ARG A 186 8.95 6.32 6.43
C ARG A 186 8.09 7.41 7.02
N ILE A 187 7.16 7.93 6.23
CA ILE A 187 6.24 8.96 6.69
C ILE A 187 5.35 8.38 7.79
N LEU A 188 4.80 7.17 7.62
CA LEU A 188 4.00 6.55 8.67
C LEU A 188 4.79 6.36 9.97
N LYS A 189 5.97 5.74 9.91
CA LYS A 189 6.82 5.54 11.08
C LYS A 189 7.12 6.84 11.81
N ARG A 190 7.44 7.91 11.07
CA ARG A 190 7.72 9.22 11.66
C ARG A 190 6.51 9.80 12.39
N GLU A 191 5.32 9.69 11.82
CA GLU A 191 4.10 10.34 12.32
C GLU A 191 3.32 9.50 13.36
N THR A 192 3.50 8.18 13.36
CA THR A 192 2.88 7.26 14.33
C THR A 192 3.83 6.86 15.45
N GLY A 193 5.14 6.87 15.19
CA GLY A 193 6.17 6.34 16.09
C GLY A 193 6.28 4.80 16.06
N TYR A 194 5.46 4.12 15.27
CA TYR A 194 5.46 2.66 15.19
C TYR A 194 6.40 2.15 14.10
N PRO A 195 7.10 1.03 14.34
CA PRO A 195 7.72 0.27 13.26
C PRO A 195 6.72 -0.09 12.17
N VAL A 196 7.18 -0.18 10.93
CA VAL A 196 6.34 -0.51 9.77
C VAL A 196 6.92 -1.73 9.07
N GLY A 197 6.10 -2.78 8.93
CA GLY A 197 6.43 -3.95 8.14
C GLY A 197 5.69 -3.93 6.81
N LEU A 198 6.41 -4.19 5.73
CA LEU A 198 5.89 -4.22 4.37
C LEU A 198 5.89 -5.66 3.89
N ILE A 199 4.76 -6.12 3.38
CA ILE A 199 4.59 -7.48 2.85
C ILE A 199 4.49 -7.36 1.34
N GLN A 200 5.55 -7.74 0.62
CA GLN A 200 5.56 -7.66 -0.83
C GLN A 200 4.76 -8.82 -1.44
N THR A 201 3.71 -8.50 -2.19
CA THR A 201 2.89 -9.49 -2.91
C THR A 201 2.54 -9.04 -4.33
N ALA A 202 3.02 -7.89 -4.80
CA ALA A 202 2.71 -7.40 -6.15
C ALA A 202 3.38 -8.27 -7.25
N LEU A 203 2.86 -8.19 -8.47
CA LEU A 203 3.47 -8.83 -9.65
C LEU A 203 3.28 -7.99 -10.91
N GLY A 204 4.38 -7.68 -11.60
CA GLY A 204 4.38 -7.05 -12.92
C GLY A 204 3.37 -7.64 -13.91
N GLY A 205 2.59 -6.77 -14.56
CA GLY A 205 1.62 -7.16 -15.58
C GLY A 205 0.35 -7.87 -15.07
N SER A 206 0.22 -8.13 -13.77
CA SER A 206 -0.94 -8.86 -13.24
C SER A 206 -2.28 -8.13 -13.47
N PRO A 207 -3.28 -8.80 -14.07
CA PRO A 207 -4.65 -8.29 -14.18
C PRO A 207 -5.41 -8.48 -12.86
N LEU A 208 -6.52 -7.75 -12.68
CA LEU A 208 -7.35 -7.82 -11.47
C LEU A 208 -7.87 -9.25 -11.20
N LYS A 209 -8.13 -10.04 -12.24
CA LYS A 209 -8.61 -11.43 -12.10
C LYS A 209 -7.65 -12.35 -11.33
N ALA A 210 -6.34 -12.09 -11.36
CA ALA A 210 -5.35 -12.85 -10.59
C ALA A 210 -5.49 -12.60 -9.07
N TRP A 211 -6.12 -11.48 -8.69
CA TRP A 211 -6.33 -11.03 -7.33
C TRP A 211 -7.75 -11.28 -6.79
N ASN A 212 -8.64 -11.80 -7.64
CA ASN A 212 -10.02 -12.10 -7.30
C ASN A 212 -10.26 -13.62 -7.24
N PRO A 213 -10.65 -14.20 -6.08
CA PRO A 213 -10.88 -15.64 -5.95
C PRO A 213 -12.06 -16.18 -6.76
N GLU A 214 -13.00 -15.33 -7.18
CA GLU A 214 -14.10 -15.73 -8.09
C GLU A 214 -13.67 -15.82 -9.56
N GLU A 215 -12.44 -15.37 -9.87
CA GLU A 215 -11.85 -15.45 -11.20
C GLU A 215 -10.64 -16.40 -11.16
N GLU A 216 -9.42 -15.89 -11.37
CA GLU A 216 -8.20 -16.71 -11.33
C GLU A 216 -7.70 -16.88 -9.89
N GLY A 217 -7.55 -15.78 -9.14
CA GLY A 217 -7.23 -15.78 -7.71
C GLY A 217 -5.87 -16.39 -7.33
N THR A 218 -4.94 -16.55 -8.28
CA THR A 218 -3.59 -17.10 -8.02
C THR A 218 -2.79 -16.23 -7.05
N LEU A 219 -2.69 -14.93 -7.34
CA LEU A 219 -1.99 -13.96 -6.50
C LEU A 219 -2.75 -13.68 -5.20
N TYR A 220 -4.08 -13.75 -5.22
CA TYR A 220 -4.90 -13.69 -4.01
C TYR A 220 -4.52 -14.76 -2.99
N ARG A 221 -4.54 -16.03 -3.40
CA ARG A 221 -4.23 -17.16 -2.51
C ARG A 221 -2.78 -17.11 -2.03
N ASN A 222 -1.86 -16.69 -2.88
CA ASN A 222 -0.46 -16.52 -2.48
C ASN A 222 -0.30 -15.38 -1.47
N MET A 223 -0.97 -14.24 -1.68
CA MET A 223 -0.98 -13.13 -0.71
C MET A 223 -1.48 -13.57 0.66
N LEU A 224 -2.58 -14.32 0.74
CA LEU A 224 -3.07 -14.87 2.01
C LEU A 224 -2.03 -15.76 2.70
N SER A 225 -1.34 -16.62 1.95
CA SER A 225 -0.27 -17.48 2.48
C SER A 225 0.90 -16.66 3.04
N ILE A 226 1.33 -15.62 2.32
CA ILE A 226 2.41 -14.72 2.76
C ILE A 226 1.97 -13.97 4.04
N VAL A 227 0.75 -13.41 4.07
CA VAL A 227 0.22 -12.74 5.26
C VAL A 227 0.13 -13.69 6.45
N GLN A 228 -0.30 -14.93 6.23
CA GLN A 228 -0.32 -15.94 7.29
C GLN A 228 1.08 -16.22 7.85
N SER A 229 2.11 -16.26 7.01
CA SER A 229 3.51 -16.41 7.46
C SER A 229 4.03 -15.20 8.26
N ALA A 230 3.38 -14.04 8.11
CA ALA A 230 3.65 -12.81 8.86
C ALA A 230 2.78 -12.65 10.12
N GLY A 231 1.99 -13.67 10.48
CA GLY A 231 1.12 -13.66 11.67
C GLY A 231 -0.37 -13.49 11.39
N GLY A 232 -0.78 -13.40 10.12
CA GLY A 232 -2.18 -13.47 9.71
C GLY A 232 -3.00 -12.19 9.91
N SER A 233 -2.41 -11.10 10.41
CA SER A 233 -3.10 -9.82 10.60
C SER A 233 -2.31 -8.66 10.00
N VAL A 234 -3.03 -7.68 9.46
CA VAL A 234 -2.45 -6.50 8.79
C VAL A 234 -3.26 -5.24 9.09
N ARG A 235 -2.61 -4.09 9.03
CA ARG A 235 -3.22 -2.77 9.23
C ARG A 235 -3.99 -2.30 7.99
N GLY A 236 -3.54 -2.67 6.80
CA GLY A 236 -4.15 -2.23 5.55
C GLY A 236 -3.41 -2.71 4.30
N VAL A 237 -3.97 -2.36 3.15
CA VAL A 237 -3.47 -2.71 1.82
C VAL A 237 -3.12 -1.44 1.06
N VAL A 238 -1.92 -1.40 0.47
CA VAL A 238 -1.53 -0.39 -0.51
C VAL A 238 -1.59 -1.02 -1.90
N TRP A 239 -2.53 -0.53 -2.71
CA TRP A 239 -2.95 -1.14 -3.97
C TRP A 239 -2.63 -0.25 -5.16
N TYR A 240 -1.90 -0.77 -6.15
CA TYR A 240 -1.70 -0.07 -7.42
C TYR A 240 -1.77 -1.02 -8.61
N GLN A 241 -2.94 -1.03 -9.25
CA GLN A 241 -3.27 -1.91 -10.37
C GLN A 241 -4.31 -1.25 -11.28
N GLY A 242 -4.36 -1.68 -12.54
CA GLY A 242 -5.45 -1.39 -13.46
C GLY A 242 -5.00 -1.30 -14.92
N CYS A 243 -3.70 -1.13 -15.18
CA CYS A 243 -3.21 -0.94 -16.54
C CYS A 243 -3.48 -2.16 -17.44
N SER A 244 -3.41 -3.38 -16.88
CA SER A 244 -3.68 -4.62 -17.64
C SER A 244 -5.16 -4.80 -17.98
N ASP A 245 -6.06 -4.21 -17.20
CA ASP A 245 -7.50 -4.26 -17.39
C ASP A 245 -8.03 -3.08 -18.23
N ALA A 246 -7.15 -2.18 -18.69
CA ALA A 246 -7.51 -1.03 -19.53
C ALA A 246 -7.70 -1.42 -21.00
N ASN A 247 -8.56 -2.42 -21.23
CA ASN A 247 -9.01 -2.90 -22.54
C ASN A 247 -10.55 -2.91 -22.61
N PRO A 248 -11.16 -3.00 -23.81
CA PRO A 248 -12.61 -2.85 -23.97
C PRO A 248 -13.45 -3.82 -23.13
N ASP A 249 -12.98 -5.06 -22.95
CA ASP A 249 -13.74 -6.11 -22.26
C ASP A 249 -13.62 -6.01 -20.73
N GLU A 250 -12.40 -5.80 -20.22
CA GLU A 250 -12.12 -5.84 -18.78
C GLU A 250 -12.37 -4.49 -18.08
N SER A 251 -12.24 -3.36 -18.79
CA SER A 251 -12.36 -2.02 -18.20
C SER A 251 -13.77 -1.73 -17.68
N VAL A 252 -14.81 -2.14 -18.43
CA VAL A 252 -16.22 -1.88 -18.08
C VAL A 252 -16.71 -2.66 -16.86
N THR A 253 -16.00 -3.73 -16.47
CA THR A 253 -16.34 -4.54 -15.29
C THR A 253 -15.43 -4.29 -14.09
N TYR A 254 -14.43 -3.40 -14.23
CA TYR A 254 -13.38 -3.19 -13.23
C TYR A 254 -13.93 -2.87 -11.83
N ALA A 255 -14.84 -1.89 -11.72
CA ALA A 255 -15.40 -1.46 -10.43
C ALA A 255 -16.08 -2.62 -9.68
N LYS A 256 -16.91 -3.40 -10.40
CA LYS A 256 -17.60 -4.56 -9.82
C LYS A 256 -16.62 -5.63 -9.34
N ARG A 257 -15.66 -6.00 -10.20
CA ARG A 257 -14.65 -7.02 -9.86
C ARG A 257 -13.76 -6.58 -8.70
N PHE A 258 -13.41 -5.29 -8.64
CA PHE A 258 -12.64 -4.72 -7.54
C PHE A 258 -13.43 -4.77 -6.23
N GLY A 259 -14.73 -4.44 -6.24
CA GLY A 259 -15.60 -4.57 -5.07
C GLY A 259 -15.74 -6.00 -4.58
N THR A 260 -15.89 -6.97 -5.49
CA THR A 260 -15.87 -8.40 -5.17
C THR A 260 -14.54 -8.79 -4.52
N MET A 261 -13.41 -8.41 -5.12
CA MET A 261 -12.08 -8.66 -4.57
C MET A 261 -11.95 -8.11 -3.14
N VAL A 262 -12.25 -6.83 -2.91
CA VAL A 262 -12.15 -6.19 -1.58
C VAL A 262 -13.00 -6.93 -0.54
N SER A 263 -14.20 -7.39 -0.94
CA SER A 263 -15.10 -8.13 -0.04
C SER A 263 -14.49 -9.46 0.41
N HIS A 264 -13.92 -10.23 -0.52
CA HIS A 264 -13.24 -11.50 -0.20
C HIS A 264 -12.02 -11.28 0.69
N TRP A 265 -11.19 -10.26 0.40
CA TRP A 265 -10.01 -9.96 1.21
C TRP A 265 -10.39 -9.61 2.65
N ARG A 266 -11.43 -8.78 2.85
CA ARG A 266 -11.93 -8.43 4.19
C ARG A 266 -12.40 -9.65 4.97
N GLN A 267 -13.09 -10.57 4.29
CA GLN A 267 -13.56 -11.81 4.87
C GLN A 267 -12.39 -12.72 5.29
N ASP A 268 -11.48 -13.04 4.37
CA ASP A 268 -10.44 -14.04 4.61
C ASP A 268 -9.29 -13.52 5.48
N LEU A 269 -9.05 -12.20 5.50
CA LEU A 269 -8.13 -11.57 6.46
C LEU A 269 -8.80 -11.25 7.81
N GLY A 270 -10.11 -11.45 7.94
CA GLY A 270 -10.84 -11.25 9.20
C GLY A 270 -10.93 -9.78 9.66
N VAL A 271 -10.79 -8.82 8.75
CA VAL A 271 -10.85 -7.38 9.05
C VAL A 271 -11.97 -6.76 8.19
N ALA A 272 -13.16 -6.62 8.78
CA ALA A 272 -14.37 -6.15 8.08
C ALA A 272 -14.17 -4.80 7.38
N ASP A 273 -13.46 -3.88 8.02
CA ASP A 273 -13.17 -2.53 7.50
C ASP A 273 -11.73 -2.41 7.03
N LEU A 274 -11.14 -3.49 6.49
CA LEU A 274 -9.74 -3.47 6.01
C LEU A 274 -9.54 -2.28 5.07
N PRO A 275 -8.63 -1.35 5.41
CA PRO A 275 -8.39 -0.18 4.58
C PRO A 275 -7.63 -0.52 3.30
N PHE A 276 -8.09 0.02 2.18
CA PHE A 276 -7.39 -0.01 0.90
C PHE A 276 -7.03 1.41 0.49
N ILE A 277 -5.73 1.68 0.35
CA ILE A 277 -5.23 2.93 -0.22
C ILE A 277 -4.81 2.61 -1.64
N THR A 278 -5.57 3.14 -2.60
CA THR A 278 -5.42 2.86 -4.03
C THR A 278 -4.82 4.07 -4.75
N VAL A 279 -4.22 3.81 -5.91
CA VAL A 279 -3.66 4.85 -6.78
C VAL A 279 -4.44 4.89 -8.09
N GLN A 280 -4.95 6.05 -8.48
CA GLN A 280 -5.57 6.24 -9.80
C GLN A 280 -4.48 6.13 -10.87
N LEU A 281 -4.75 5.44 -11.99
CA LEU A 281 -3.74 5.19 -13.02
C LEU A 281 -3.05 6.47 -13.49
N ASN A 282 -1.72 6.41 -13.62
CA ASN A 282 -0.94 7.45 -14.27
C ASN A 282 -1.14 7.37 -15.80
N ARG A 283 -0.45 8.20 -16.56
CA ARG A 283 -0.42 8.27 -18.01
C ARG A 283 0.33 7.07 -18.59
N HIS A 284 0.03 6.76 -19.84
CA HIS A 284 0.77 5.79 -20.63
C HIS A 284 1.13 6.38 -22.00
N THR A 285 2.34 6.92 -22.11
CA THR A 285 2.85 7.80 -23.18
C THR A 285 3.43 7.05 -24.38
N GLY A 286 2.94 5.84 -24.64
CA GLY A 286 3.39 5.04 -25.78
C GLY A 286 2.89 5.60 -27.11
N VAL A 287 2.86 4.75 -28.15
CA VAL A 287 2.31 5.12 -29.47
C VAL A 287 0.91 5.74 -29.34
N ASN A 288 0.59 6.70 -30.22
CA ASN A 288 -0.70 7.37 -30.30
C ASN A 288 -1.87 6.38 -30.07
N PRO A 289 -2.59 6.49 -28.95
CA PRO A 289 -3.63 5.54 -28.60
C PRO A 289 -4.82 5.68 -29.54
N THR A 290 -5.44 4.55 -29.86
CA THR A 290 -6.76 4.52 -30.48
C THR A 290 -7.81 5.13 -29.55
N LEU A 291 -8.96 5.52 -30.12
CA LEU A 291 -10.07 6.02 -29.32
C LEU A 291 -10.53 5.00 -28.26
N GLU A 292 -10.58 3.72 -28.62
CA GLU A 292 -10.97 2.64 -27.70
C GLU A 292 -9.98 2.47 -26.55
N GLU A 293 -8.67 2.61 -26.80
CA GLU A 293 -7.66 2.60 -25.72
C GLU A 293 -7.82 3.80 -24.77
N ASN A 294 -8.10 4.99 -25.31
CA ASN A 294 -8.41 6.17 -24.48
C ASN A 294 -9.67 5.94 -23.63
N LYS A 295 -10.75 5.43 -24.24
CA LYS A 295 -12.00 5.12 -23.53
C LYS A 295 -11.80 4.05 -22.46
N SER A 296 -11.04 3.00 -22.74
CA SER A 296 -10.76 1.91 -21.78
C SER A 296 -9.92 2.40 -20.60
N TRP A 297 -8.89 3.21 -20.85
CA TRP A 297 -8.07 3.81 -19.79
C TRP A 297 -8.86 4.77 -18.91
N GLY A 298 -9.68 5.64 -19.53
CA GLY A 298 -10.59 6.53 -18.83
C GLY A 298 -11.64 5.80 -17.99
N THR A 299 -12.16 4.68 -18.50
CA THR A 299 -13.12 3.81 -17.78
C THR A 299 -12.49 3.23 -16.52
N VAL A 300 -11.23 2.77 -16.56
CA VAL A 300 -10.54 2.27 -15.35
C VAL A 300 -10.25 3.40 -14.35
N ARG A 301 -9.78 4.57 -14.81
CA ARG A 301 -9.57 5.72 -13.90
C ARG A 301 -10.86 6.16 -13.21
N GLU A 302 -11.97 6.17 -13.94
CA GLU A 302 -13.29 6.47 -13.40
C GLU A 302 -13.74 5.40 -12.41
N ALA A 303 -13.56 4.12 -12.73
CA ALA A 303 -13.86 3.03 -11.82
C ALA A 303 -13.08 3.16 -10.50
N GLN A 304 -11.78 3.50 -10.56
CA GLN A 304 -10.94 3.74 -9.37
C GLN A 304 -11.44 4.92 -8.53
N ARG A 305 -11.95 5.98 -9.17
CA ARG A 305 -12.57 7.12 -8.49
C ARG A 305 -13.90 6.74 -7.83
N ALA A 306 -14.76 6.04 -8.57
CA ALA A 306 -16.09 5.63 -8.12
C ALA A 306 -16.02 4.66 -6.94
N VAL A 307 -15.19 3.62 -6.99
CA VAL A 307 -15.09 2.65 -5.88
C VAL A 307 -14.57 3.27 -4.59
N ALA A 308 -13.75 4.32 -4.64
CA ALA A 308 -13.31 5.06 -3.45
C ALA A 308 -14.44 5.88 -2.80
N LYS A 309 -15.52 6.17 -3.54
CA LYS A 309 -16.74 6.80 -3.00
C LYS A 309 -17.75 5.77 -2.51
N GLU A 310 -17.87 4.66 -3.22
CA GLU A 310 -18.93 3.68 -3.01
C GLU A 310 -18.57 2.61 -1.97
N ILE A 311 -17.29 2.27 -1.84
CA ILE A 311 -16.81 1.22 -0.94
C ILE A 311 -16.18 1.88 0.29
N PRO A 312 -16.74 1.69 1.50
CA PRO A 312 -16.17 2.23 2.74
C PRO A 312 -14.72 1.80 2.91
N HIS A 313 -13.88 2.66 3.49
CA HIS A 313 -12.46 2.41 3.75
C HIS A 313 -11.60 2.12 2.50
N VAL A 314 -12.10 2.43 1.30
CA VAL A 314 -11.28 2.53 0.08
C VAL A 314 -10.98 4.00 -0.17
N THR A 315 -9.71 4.32 -0.39
CA THR A 315 -9.26 5.68 -0.73
C THR A 315 -8.52 5.64 -2.05
N VAL A 316 -8.58 6.72 -2.83
CA VAL A 316 -7.80 6.88 -4.07
C VAL A 316 -6.91 8.12 -3.99
N VAL A 317 -5.67 7.99 -4.44
CA VAL A 317 -4.73 9.11 -4.62
C VAL A 317 -4.40 9.29 -6.11
N PRO A 318 -4.20 10.53 -6.60
CA PRO A 318 -3.86 10.75 -7.99
C PRO A 318 -2.42 10.36 -8.30
N ALA A 319 -2.15 9.96 -9.54
CA ALA A 319 -0.80 9.81 -10.07
C ALA A 319 -0.57 10.49 -11.44
N ILE A 320 -1.59 11.10 -12.06
CA ILE A 320 -1.55 11.61 -13.44
C ILE A 320 -0.41 12.61 -13.73
N ASP A 321 0.00 13.37 -12.72
CA ASP A 321 1.08 14.36 -12.77
C ASP A 321 2.47 13.78 -12.47
N CYS A 322 2.55 12.52 -12.05
CA CYS A 322 3.80 11.90 -11.64
C CYS A 322 4.69 11.59 -12.86
N PRO A 323 6.00 11.88 -12.79
CA PRO A 323 6.94 11.58 -13.87
C PRO A 323 7.14 10.08 -14.06
N LEU A 324 7.35 9.65 -15.30
CA LEU A 324 7.54 8.26 -15.72
C LEU A 324 9.02 7.94 -16.00
N SER A 325 9.42 6.68 -15.80
CA SER A 325 10.73 6.14 -16.18
C SER A 325 10.78 5.63 -17.62
N ASP A 326 9.65 5.16 -18.12
CA ASP A 326 9.43 4.72 -19.48
C ASP A 326 8.03 5.21 -19.92
N GLU A 327 7.38 4.50 -20.83
CA GLU A 327 6.07 4.89 -21.33
C GLU A 327 4.95 4.72 -20.30
N ILE A 328 5.09 3.89 -19.25
CA ILE A 328 3.97 3.50 -18.36
C ILE A 328 4.33 3.40 -16.86
N HIS A 329 5.61 3.20 -16.53
CA HIS A 329 6.07 3.00 -15.17
C HIS A 329 6.50 4.31 -14.53
N ASN A 330 6.09 4.53 -13.28
CA ASN A 330 6.47 5.70 -12.51
C ASN A 330 7.98 5.76 -12.29
N SER A 331 8.55 6.94 -12.45
CA SER A 331 9.93 7.20 -12.09
C SER A 331 10.16 7.15 -10.58
N PRO A 332 11.41 7.01 -10.11
CA PRO A 332 11.72 7.11 -8.69
C PRO A 332 11.15 8.39 -8.04
N ALA A 333 11.24 9.55 -8.71
CA ALA A 333 10.65 10.80 -8.24
C ALA A 333 9.11 10.73 -8.14
N GLY A 334 8.45 10.14 -9.15
CA GLY A 334 7.00 9.91 -9.12
C GLY A 334 6.58 8.96 -7.99
N ASN A 335 7.37 7.91 -7.74
CA ASN A 335 7.13 6.99 -6.65
C ASN A 335 7.24 7.65 -5.26
N LEU A 336 8.17 8.60 -5.07
CA LEU A 336 8.24 9.38 -3.82
C LEU A 336 6.96 10.20 -3.60
N LEU A 337 6.46 10.87 -4.65
CA LEU A 337 5.19 11.63 -4.58
C LEU A 337 4.00 10.73 -4.25
N ILE A 338 3.91 9.57 -4.92
CA ILE A 338 2.84 8.59 -4.68
C ILE A 338 2.93 8.05 -3.25
N GLY A 339 4.13 7.70 -2.78
CA GLY A 339 4.36 7.21 -1.41
C GLY A 339 3.93 8.23 -0.35
N GLU A 340 4.26 9.51 -0.57
CA GLU A 340 3.79 10.60 0.29
C GLU A 340 2.27 10.75 0.28
N ARG A 341 1.64 10.72 -0.90
CA ARG A 341 0.18 10.82 -1.03
C ARG A 341 -0.53 9.67 -0.32
N MET A 342 -0.05 8.44 -0.49
CA MET A 342 -0.58 7.27 0.19
C MET A 342 -0.40 7.37 1.71
N ALA A 343 0.73 7.90 2.19
CA ALA A 343 0.96 8.05 3.62
C ALA A 343 0.05 9.13 4.23
N ARG A 344 -0.14 10.26 3.54
CA ARG A 344 -1.13 11.29 3.96
C ARG A 344 -2.54 10.72 4.00
N ALA A 345 -2.92 9.92 3.00
CA ALA A 345 -4.20 9.22 2.99
C ALA A 345 -4.35 8.29 4.20
N ALA A 346 -3.36 7.43 4.48
CA ALA A 346 -3.35 6.57 5.66
C ALA A 346 -3.46 7.36 6.97
N LEU A 347 -2.67 8.41 7.12
CA LEU A 347 -2.67 9.26 8.32
C LEU A 347 -4.03 9.87 8.58
N ALA A 348 -4.70 10.36 7.53
CA ALA A 348 -6.04 10.94 7.66
C ALA A 348 -7.11 9.88 7.93
N THR A 349 -7.16 8.81 7.14
CA THR A 349 -8.31 7.88 7.13
C THR A 349 -8.20 6.75 8.14
N ILE A 350 -7.00 6.41 8.60
CA ILE A 350 -6.75 5.26 9.50
C ILE A 350 -6.23 5.73 10.86
N TYR A 351 -5.38 6.76 10.89
CA TYR A 351 -4.80 7.27 12.14
C TYR A 351 -5.44 8.57 12.66
N GLY A 352 -6.48 9.06 11.99
CA GLY A 352 -7.27 10.23 12.40
C GLY A 352 -6.47 11.53 12.49
N ARG A 353 -5.38 11.66 11.73
CA ARG A 353 -4.54 12.87 11.69
C ARG A 353 -5.19 13.92 10.82
N ASN A 354 -5.12 15.19 11.26
CA ASN A 354 -5.60 16.32 10.47
C ASN A 354 -4.57 16.70 9.39
N VAL A 355 -4.56 15.95 8.28
CA VAL A 355 -3.69 16.20 7.12
C VAL A 355 -4.51 16.20 5.83
N HIS A 356 -4.17 17.09 4.90
CA HIS A 356 -4.80 17.10 3.59
C HIS A 356 -4.29 15.95 2.72
N TYR A 357 -5.23 15.15 2.20
CA TYR A 357 -4.93 14.01 1.33
C TYR A 357 -5.85 13.90 0.11
N GLN A 358 -7.06 14.48 0.16
CA GLN A 358 -8.03 14.39 -0.92
C GLN A 358 -7.62 15.32 -2.06
N ALA A 359 -7.61 14.76 -3.27
CA ALA A 359 -7.48 15.53 -4.49
C ALA A 359 -8.81 16.18 -4.86
N PRO A 360 -8.80 17.33 -5.57
CA PRO A 360 -10.00 17.92 -6.13
C PRO A 360 -10.76 16.91 -6.99
N GLU A 361 -12.07 16.87 -6.80
CA GLU A 361 -12.90 15.87 -7.46
C GLU A 361 -14.18 16.50 -7.98
N ILE A 362 -14.53 16.20 -9.24
CA ILE A 362 -15.75 16.72 -9.84
C ILE A 362 -16.98 16.28 -9.03
N SER A 363 -17.79 17.27 -8.66
CA SER A 363 -19.04 17.12 -7.94
C SER A 363 -20.25 17.40 -8.83
N ARG A 364 -20.10 18.30 -9.80
CA ARG A 364 -21.19 18.72 -10.70
C ARG A 364 -20.66 19.21 -12.05
N ALA A 365 -21.45 18.98 -13.09
CA ALA A 365 -21.30 19.60 -14.40
C ALA A 365 -22.68 20.10 -14.85
N GLN A 366 -22.80 21.37 -15.25
CA GLN A 366 -24.07 21.96 -15.66
C GLN A 366 -23.92 22.92 -16.85
N VAL A 367 -24.92 23.00 -17.71
CA VAL A 367 -24.98 24.02 -18.76
C VAL A 367 -25.34 25.38 -18.17
N ILE A 368 -24.58 26.42 -18.53
CA ILE A 368 -24.87 27.81 -18.21
C ILE A 368 -24.95 28.62 -19.50
N VAL A 369 -26.07 29.32 -19.67
CA VAL A 369 -26.27 30.29 -20.76
C VAL A 369 -25.96 31.69 -20.24
N LYS A 370 -24.93 32.34 -20.81
CA LYS A 370 -24.61 33.74 -20.46
C LYS A 370 -25.44 34.73 -21.28
N ALA A 371 -25.43 35.99 -20.83
CA ALA A 371 -26.23 37.10 -21.37
C ALA A 371 -26.06 37.39 -22.88
N GLU A 372 -25.07 36.78 -23.54
CA GLU A 372 -24.75 36.96 -24.96
C GLU A 372 -25.00 35.69 -25.80
N GLY A 373 -25.65 34.67 -25.23
CA GLY A 373 -25.87 33.38 -25.90
C GLY A 373 -24.63 32.50 -25.96
N GLU A 374 -23.53 32.88 -25.29
CA GLU A 374 -22.36 32.03 -25.10
C GLU A 374 -22.78 30.77 -24.33
N LEU A 375 -22.57 29.61 -24.95
CA LEU A 375 -22.87 28.30 -24.38
C LEU A 375 -21.67 27.84 -23.58
N THR A 376 -21.87 27.73 -22.27
CA THR A 376 -20.82 27.31 -21.35
C THR A 376 -21.25 26.11 -20.54
N VAL A 377 -20.29 25.27 -20.18
CA VAL A 377 -20.47 24.23 -19.16
C VAL A 377 -19.62 24.62 -17.96
N GLU A 378 -20.23 24.63 -16.78
CA GLU A 378 -19.52 24.86 -15.53
C GLU A 378 -19.32 23.53 -14.81
N LEU A 379 -18.06 23.30 -14.41
CA LEU A 379 -17.63 22.17 -13.62
C LEU A 379 -17.35 22.66 -12.20
N GLU A 380 -17.94 21.99 -11.21
CA GLU A 380 -17.67 22.24 -9.79
C GLU A 380 -16.89 21.07 -9.20
N PHE A 381 -15.94 21.39 -8.31
CA PHE A 381 -15.08 20.42 -7.66
C PHE A 381 -15.21 20.48 -6.13
N ASN A 382 -15.34 19.31 -5.51
CA ASN A 382 -15.16 19.10 -4.09
C ASN A 382 -13.66 18.99 -3.74
N ASN A 383 -13.35 18.98 -2.44
CA ASN A 383 -12.01 18.73 -1.89
C ASN A 383 -10.94 19.74 -2.34
N VAL A 384 -11.34 20.95 -2.75
CA VAL A 384 -10.41 22.04 -3.05
C VAL A 384 -10.01 22.74 -1.74
N GLY A 385 -8.80 22.46 -1.26
CA GLY A 385 -8.29 23.03 -0.02
C GLY A 385 -8.09 24.55 -0.12
N GLY A 386 -7.29 24.98 -1.09
CA GLY A 386 -7.06 26.38 -1.43
C GLY A 386 -8.03 26.84 -2.51
N TYR A 387 -7.50 27.05 -3.72
CA TYR A 387 -8.25 27.33 -4.93
C TYR A 387 -7.60 26.60 -6.12
N LEU A 388 -8.35 26.39 -7.19
CA LEU A 388 -7.82 25.76 -8.39
C LEU A 388 -6.81 26.68 -9.08
N VAL A 389 -5.71 26.11 -9.55
CA VAL A 389 -4.68 26.79 -10.35
C VAL A 389 -4.27 25.96 -11.57
N SER A 390 -3.87 26.63 -12.64
CA SER A 390 -3.23 26.03 -13.81
C SER A 390 -1.85 26.64 -13.97
N ILE A 391 -0.82 25.81 -14.02
CA ILE A 391 0.58 26.24 -14.16
C ILE A 391 1.11 25.65 -15.46
N GLY A 392 1.32 26.50 -16.46
CA GLY A 392 1.75 26.10 -17.80
C GLY A 392 0.79 26.61 -18.89
N PRO A 393 1.00 26.22 -20.16
CA PRO A 393 0.05 26.50 -21.22
C PRO A 393 -1.29 25.81 -20.91
N ASN A 394 -2.41 26.50 -21.18
CA ASN A 394 -3.73 25.88 -21.12
C ASN A 394 -3.90 24.92 -22.29
N GLU A 395 -3.48 23.68 -22.09
CA GLU A 395 -3.74 22.55 -22.98
C GLU A 395 -5.20 22.08 -22.84
N GLN A 396 -5.67 21.29 -23.79
CA GLN A 396 -7.01 20.71 -23.75
C GLN A 396 -7.05 19.59 -22.71
N VAL A 397 -7.71 19.86 -21.58
CA VAL A 397 -7.83 18.96 -20.42
C VAL A 397 -9.19 18.27 -20.38
N PHE A 398 -10.20 18.95 -20.92
CA PHE A 398 -11.60 18.56 -20.85
C PHE A 398 -12.15 18.33 -22.25
N THR A 399 -12.96 17.29 -22.36
CA THR A 399 -13.67 16.91 -23.59
C THR A 399 -15.13 16.66 -23.23
N ILE A 400 -16.05 17.00 -24.12
CA ILE A 400 -17.48 16.70 -23.98
C ILE A 400 -17.88 15.68 -25.06
N GLU A 401 -18.79 14.78 -24.75
CA GLU A 401 -19.40 13.83 -25.69
C GLU A 401 -20.92 13.96 -25.55
N ASP A 402 -21.62 14.24 -26.64
CA ASP A 402 -23.09 14.29 -26.71
C ASP A 402 -23.62 13.31 -27.78
N GLU A 403 -24.92 13.37 -28.10
CA GLU A 403 -25.54 12.44 -29.07
C GLU A 403 -24.96 12.53 -30.49
N ASP A 404 -24.31 13.65 -30.85
CA ASP A 404 -23.62 13.84 -32.14
C ASP A 404 -22.13 13.47 -32.08
N GLY A 405 -21.61 13.05 -30.92
CA GLY A 405 -20.23 12.68 -30.68
C GLY A 405 -19.43 13.76 -29.93
N PHE A 406 -18.11 13.80 -30.14
CA PHE A 406 -17.24 14.70 -29.39
C PHE A 406 -17.50 16.18 -29.67
N VAL A 407 -17.50 16.97 -28.60
CA VAL A 407 -17.52 18.43 -28.56
C VAL A 407 -16.25 18.87 -27.86
N GLU A 408 -15.28 19.35 -28.65
CA GLU A 408 -14.08 19.96 -28.08
C GLU A 408 -14.42 21.37 -27.57
N PRO A 409 -14.17 21.69 -26.29
CA PRO A 409 -14.28 23.05 -25.80
C PRO A 409 -13.33 23.98 -26.56
N LEU A 410 -13.79 25.16 -26.96
CA LEU A 410 -12.96 26.18 -27.62
C LEU A 410 -11.85 26.67 -26.69
N HIS A 411 -12.17 26.82 -25.41
CA HIS A 411 -11.24 27.11 -24.33
C HIS A 411 -11.89 26.78 -22.98
N TRP A 412 -11.05 26.67 -21.96
CA TRP A 412 -11.50 26.57 -20.57
C TRP A 412 -10.77 27.58 -19.69
N ARG A 413 -11.39 27.95 -18.58
CA ARG A 413 -10.80 28.84 -17.58
C ARG A 413 -11.27 28.47 -16.18
N ILE A 414 -10.41 28.70 -15.19
CA ILE A 414 -10.79 28.65 -13.78
C ILE A 414 -11.64 29.89 -13.51
N SER A 415 -12.92 29.68 -13.16
CA SER A 415 -13.91 30.76 -13.01
C SER A 415 -14.11 31.20 -11.56
N GLY A 416 -13.63 30.39 -10.59
CA GLY A 416 -13.81 30.63 -9.17
C GLY A 416 -12.86 29.77 -8.34
N ARG A 417 -13.11 29.69 -7.03
CA ARG A 417 -12.26 28.91 -6.10
C ARG A 417 -12.18 27.44 -6.50
N ASN A 418 -13.32 26.83 -6.81
CA ASN A 418 -13.48 25.41 -7.07
C ASN A 418 -14.25 25.14 -8.37
N THR A 419 -14.31 26.11 -9.29
CA THR A 419 -15.11 26.04 -10.51
C THR A 419 -14.29 26.28 -11.76
N ILE A 420 -14.59 25.54 -12.82
CA ILE A 420 -14.01 25.68 -14.16
C ILE A 420 -15.13 25.89 -15.17
N GLN A 421 -14.96 26.83 -16.09
CA GLN A 421 -15.88 27.07 -17.20
C GLN A 421 -15.27 26.60 -18.51
N LEU A 422 -16.05 25.84 -19.28
CA LEU A 422 -15.76 25.40 -20.65
C LEU A 422 -16.63 26.21 -21.60
N THR A 423 -16.03 26.90 -22.58
CA THR A 423 -16.78 27.56 -23.66
C THR A 423 -16.89 26.62 -24.85
N LEU A 424 -18.11 26.41 -25.35
CA LEU A 424 -18.38 25.44 -26.43
C LEU A 424 -18.48 26.11 -27.79
N GLY A 425 -18.04 25.40 -28.83
CA GLY A 425 -18.18 25.84 -30.23
C GLY A 425 -19.56 25.58 -30.84
N ARG A 426 -20.35 24.71 -30.21
CA ARG A 426 -21.73 24.39 -30.60
C ARG A 426 -22.58 24.04 -29.38
N ALA A 427 -23.90 24.05 -29.56
CA ALA A 427 -24.82 23.56 -28.55
C ALA A 427 -24.71 22.05 -28.33
N ILE A 428 -24.92 21.65 -27.08
CA ILE A 428 -25.08 20.26 -26.66
C ILE A 428 -26.41 19.73 -27.21
N LYS A 429 -26.38 18.51 -27.75
CA LYS A 429 -27.57 17.78 -28.18
C LYS A 429 -27.87 16.61 -27.26
N GLY A 430 -29.09 16.62 -26.72
CA GLY A 430 -29.61 15.53 -25.91
C GLY A 430 -28.76 15.26 -24.68
N GLN A 431 -28.54 13.99 -24.35
CA GLN A 431 -27.70 13.62 -23.22
C GLN A 431 -26.23 13.87 -23.52
N ALA A 432 -25.53 14.52 -22.60
CA ALA A 432 -24.11 14.80 -22.73
C ALA A 432 -23.32 14.48 -21.47
N TYR A 433 -22.04 14.23 -21.69
CA TYR A 433 -21.08 13.90 -20.66
C TYR A 433 -19.81 14.74 -20.81
N VAL A 434 -19.18 15.04 -19.69
CA VAL A 434 -17.86 15.64 -19.64
C VAL A 434 -16.83 14.65 -19.14
N HIS A 435 -15.63 14.75 -19.70
CA HIS A 435 -14.46 13.94 -19.37
C HIS A 435 -13.33 14.88 -18.99
N GLY A 436 -12.55 14.50 -17.98
CA GLY A 436 -11.34 15.19 -17.58
C GLY A 436 -10.20 14.19 -17.54
N GLY A 437 -9.17 14.39 -18.38
CA GLY A 437 -7.95 13.58 -18.39
C GLY A 437 -8.23 12.08 -18.49
N TYR A 438 -9.21 11.73 -19.32
CA TYR A 438 -9.62 10.35 -19.52
C TYR A 438 -8.71 9.62 -20.50
N GLU A 439 -8.04 10.37 -21.40
CA GLU A 439 -7.13 9.82 -22.38
C GLU A 439 -5.98 9.07 -21.71
N ARG A 440 -5.43 8.10 -22.43
CA ARG A 440 -4.29 7.30 -21.96
C ARG A 440 -3.07 8.19 -21.70
N ASP A 441 -2.83 9.18 -22.56
CA ASP A 441 -1.85 10.26 -22.35
C ASP A 441 -2.51 11.63 -22.52
N PRO A 442 -3.17 12.15 -21.48
CA PRO A 442 -3.84 13.45 -21.50
C PRO A 442 -2.84 14.60 -21.38
N ALA A 443 -3.35 15.83 -21.44
CA ALA A 443 -2.57 17.07 -21.25
C ALA A 443 -1.63 17.01 -20.04
N LYS A 444 -0.42 17.55 -20.21
CA LYS A 444 0.63 17.55 -19.17
C LYS A 444 0.34 18.53 -18.05
N HIS A 445 -0.36 19.61 -18.38
CA HIS A 445 -0.68 20.69 -17.46
C HIS A 445 -2.13 20.54 -16.99
N TYR A 446 -2.28 19.80 -15.90
CA TYR A 446 -3.57 19.52 -15.27
C TYR A 446 -3.87 20.55 -14.18
N PRO A 447 -5.12 20.99 -13.99
CA PRO A 447 -5.45 21.87 -12.86
C PRO A 447 -5.11 21.22 -11.52
N LEU A 448 -4.59 22.02 -10.60
CA LEU A 448 -4.14 21.60 -9.27
C LEU A 448 -4.87 22.38 -8.18
N ASP A 449 -4.93 21.83 -6.97
CA ASP A 449 -5.25 22.60 -5.77
C ASP A 449 -4.02 23.41 -5.30
N SER A 450 -4.18 24.71 -5.10
CA SER A 450 -3.09 25.59 -4.66
C SER A 450 -2.57 25.29 -3.25
N LEU A 451 -3.33 24.57 -2.42
CA LEU A 451 -2.91 24.22 -1.05
C LEU A 451 -2.13 22.90 -1.03
N THR A 452 -2.69 21.85 -1.63
CA THR A 452 -2.10 20.50 -1.61
C THR A 452 -1.18 20.21 -2.78
N TYR A 453 -1.27 20.99 -3.86
CA TYR A 453 -0.65 20.72 -5.16
C TYR A 453 -1.01 19.35 -5.75
N LEU A 454 -2.13 18.76 -5.31
CA LEU A 454 -2.68 17.57 -5.94
C LEU A 454 -3.41 17.96 -7.23
N PRO A 455 -3.24 17.21 -8.33
CA PRO A 455 -4.05 17.40 -9.52
C PRO A 455 -5.49 16.97 -9.27
N LEU A 456 -6.42 17.45 -10.10
CA LEU A 456 -7.78 16.89 -10.10
C LEU A 456 -7.70 15.37 -10.33
N LEU A 457 -8.57 14.60 -9.68
CA LEU A 457 -8.80 13.22 -10.08
C LEU A 457 -9.37 13.20 -11.50
N SER A 458 -8.84 12.35 -12.36
CA SER A 458 -9.41 12.11 -13.68
C SER A 458 -10.82 11.53 -13.53
N PHE A 459 -11.70 11.90 -14.46
CA PHE A 459 -13.07 11.42 -14.49
C PHE A 459 -13.53 11.18 -15.92
N TYR A 460 -14.41 10.20 -16.11
CA TYR A 460 -14.92 9.82 -17.42
C TYR A 460 -16.44 9.63 -17.36
N LYS A 461 -17.16 10.19 -18.33
CA LYS A 461 -18.62 10.08 -18.47
C LYS A 461 -19.40 10.69 -17.29
N VAL A 462 -19.00 11.87 -16.81
CA VAL A 462 -19.79 12.62 -15.82
C VAL A 462 -20.93 13.34 -16.56
N SER A 463 -22.17 13.07 -16.16
CA SER A 463 -23.36 13.66 -16.80
C SER A 463 -23.35 15.19 -16.67
N ILE A 464 -23.71 15.88 -17.75
CA ILE A 464 -23.96 17.32 -17.75
C ILE A 464 -25.45 17.53 -17.50
N GLU A 465 -25.78 18.33 -16.48
CA GLU A 465 -27.15 18.71 -16.11
C GLU A 465 -27.69 19.92 -16.89
#